data_AF-A0A955CQQ0-F1
#
_entry.id   AF-A0A955CQQ0-F1
#
_cell.length_a   1.000
_cell.length_b   1.000
_cell.length_c   1.000
_cell.angle_alpha   90.00
_cell.angle_beta   90.00
_cell.angle_gamma   90.00
#
_symmetry.space_group_name_H-M   'P 1'
#
loop_
_entity.id
_entity.type
_entity.pdbx_description
1 polymer ?
#
loop_
_entity_poly.entity_id
_entity_poly.type
_entity_poly.pdbx_seq_one_letter_code
_entity_poly.pdbx_strand_id
1 'polypeptide(L)'
;MNQQWLIDHVLSEGPTLPESPGDSRTYLSMEEAGEIVDATLDFLGAHGDETEYTYMRGHRTRLTHALSMIPKAESDRSSLLDIGCYGYMAFWAAKHLGYRRVIGIEWHPEQSDPIIHRQLRVGDDGIEFDSYNFDISTPDWPISEQFDTVLFFEVLEHINEDPMGVMERINASLTMGGTLVMSVPNAVSYKTLREYLVGMPPWTYWFYEPDLSHEPRHCFEYTPIVFQSVLVATGMRTNAFRTIYAYSSIESEHRVLDLAAGLGFEPRSMGETMIAHATKQREGVPLRYPDVLYSPDGYYKNIYPRLLPLLEERLAALASVRDDIELPIADSLIEVKPSERLGDTDQTELIAQLEAQAFELVNERDKHRDLAITLQEQKQQLQTQVTQLLFQSDCNLQREQDQACAVREAEHARDLAQQGERETRAWADRLSQENADLRSQVNELLFACDCYLQQINDPARCVQIIRQRRFRWALDRSKSIARRTPIARTVLRPVYRSAKKAIKRRI
;
A
#
# COMPACT_ATOMS: atom_id res chain seq x y z
N MET A 1 -4.46 5.74 -23.34
CA MET A 1 -3.06 5.55 -22.92
C MET A 1 -2.74 4.07 -23.11
N ASN A 2 -1.59 3.69 -23.67
CA ASN A 2 -1.20 2.28 -23.77
C ASN A 2 0.11 2.03 -22.99
N GLN A 3 0.47 0.76 -22.83
CA GLN A 3 1.57 0.31 -21.97
C GLN A 3 2.93 0.83 -22.45
N GLN A 4 3.20 0.77 -23.76
CA GLN A 4 4.45 1.25 -24.34
C GLN A 4 4.55 2.78 -24.23
N TRP A 5 3.47 3.50 -24.52
CA TRP A 5 3.44 4.96 -24.39
C TRP A 5 3.71 5.40 -22.96
N LEU A 6 3.18 4.68 -21.95
CA LEU A 6 3.40 5.02 -20.54
C LEU A 6 4.90 5.01 -20.21
N ILE A 7 5.58 3.91 -20.55
CA ILE A 7 7.01 3.78 -20.23
C ILE A 7 7.86 4.74 -21.07
N ASP A 8 7.54 4.90 -22.37
CA ASP A 8 8.27 5.81 -23.26
C ASP A 8 8.15 7.27 -22.75
N HIS A 9 6.96 7.66 -22.28
CA HIS A 9 6.72 8.98 -21.68
C HIS A 9 7.50 9.16 -20.37
N VAL A 10 7.43 8.21 -19.44
CA VAL A 10 8.15 8.27 -18.15
C VAL A 10 9.66 8.34 -18.35
N LEU A 11 10.22 7.54 -19.26
CA LEU A 11 11.66 7.58 -19.56
C LEU A 11 12.09 8.91 -20.18
N SER A 12 11.21 9.55 -20.97
CA SER A 12 11.51 10.83 -21.60
C SER A 12 11.41 12.03 -20.64
N GLU A 13 10.43 12.05 -19.74
CA GLU A 13 10.20 13.20 -18.84
C GLU A 13 10.96 13.07 -17.53
N GLY A 14 11.10 11.87 -16.98
CA GLY A 14 11.66 11.60 -15.66
C GLY A 14 12.97 12.36 -15.36
N PRO A 15 14.00 12.26 -16.21
CA PRO A 15 15.29 12.96 -16.00
C PRO A 15 15.20 14.49 -16.01
N THR A 16 14.11 15.06 -16.53
CA THR A 16 13.94 16.51 -16.71
C THR A 16 13.05 17.17 -15.66
N LEU A 17 12.47 16.37 -14.74
CA LEU A 17 11.59 16.88 -13.69
C LEU A 17 12.39 17.73 -12.69
N PRO A 18 11.90 18.91 -12.30
CA PRO A 18 12.56 19.74 -11.30
C PRO A 18 12.40 19.14 -9.90
N GLU A 19 13.36 19.43 -9.00
CA GLU A 19 13.30 18.96 -7.60
C GLU A 19 12.27 19.70 -6.73
N SER A 20 11.77 20.84 -7.19
CA SER A 20 10.78 21.68 -6.50
C SER A 20 9.67 22.13 -7.46
N PRO A 21 8.42 22.30 -6.99
CA PRO A 21 7.32 22.75 -7.83
C PRO A 21 7.59 24.13 -8.41
N GLY A 22 7.46 24.26 -9.74
CA GLY A 22 7.63 25.52 -10.48
C GLY A 22 6.32 26.12 -10.97
N ASP A 23 5.20 25.84 -10.31
CA ASP A 23 3.88 26.38 -10.68
C ASP A 23 3.62 27.76 -10.06
N SER A 24 2.44 28.33 -10.30
CA SER A 24 2.09 29.68 -9.83
C SER A 24 1.77 29.77 -8.34
N ARG A 25 1.82 28.66 -7.59
CA ARG A 25 1.45 28.63 -6.18
C ARG A 25 2.63 28.94 -5.28
N THR A 26 2.33 29.23 -4.03
CA THR A 26 3.32 29.56 -3.02
C THR A 26 3.65 28.34 -2.19
N TYR A 27 4.93 28.14 -1.88
CA TYR A 27 5.44 27.04 -1.06
C TYR A 27 6.25 27.60 0.09
N LEU A 28 6.54 26.79 1.11
CA LEU A 28 7.56 27.10 2.09
C LEU A 28 8.94 26.88 1.47
N SER A 29 9.90 27.73 1.82
CA SER A 29 11.30 27.42 1.56
C SER A 29 11.75 26.22 2.41
N MET A 30 12.87 25.59 2.02
CA MET A 30 13.46 24.50 2.82
C MET A 30 13.84 24.96 4.24
N GLU A 31 14.25 26.22 4.40
CA GLU A 31 14.58 26.82 5.69
C GLU A 31 13.34 27.00 6.56
N GLU A 32 12.28 27.62 6.02
CA GLU A 32 11.00 27.82 6.73
C GLU A 32 10.36 26.47 7.13
N ALA A 33 10.38 25.49 6.23
CA ALA A 33 9.88 24.14 6.54
C ALA A 33 10.74 23.46 7.62
N GLY A 34 12.06 23.69 7.61
CA GLY A 34 12.99 23.18 8.62
C GLY A 34 12.71 23.75 10.00
N GLU A 35 12.53 25.07 10.09
CA GLU A 35 12.20 25.77 11.33
C GLU A 35 10.89 25.27 11.96
N ILE A 36 9.86 25.01 11.15
CA ILE A 36 8.58 24.46 11.63
C ILE A 36 8.76 23.04 12.22
N VAL A 37 9.49 22.18 11.51
CA VAL A 37 9.76 20.82 11.97
C VAL A 37 10.61 20.86 13.25
N ASP A 38 11.63 21.70 13.31
CA ASP A 38 12.49 21.87 14.48
C ASP A 38 11.73 22.39 15.70
N ALA A 39 10.88 23.40 15.53
CA ALA A 39 10.04 23.90 16.61
C ALA A 39 9.10 22.82 17.15
N THR A 40 8.60 21.94 16.27
CA THR A 40 7.78 20.79 16.67
C THR A 40 8.62 19.76 17.44
N LEU A 41 9.83 19.45 16.98
CA LEU A 41 10.75 18.54 17.66
C LEU A 41 11.18 19.05 19.03
N ASP A 42 11.48 20.34 19.16
CA ASP A 42 11.82 20.98 20.43
C ASP A 42 10.66 20.88 21.43
N PHE A 43 9.43 21.12 20.96
CA PHE A 43 8.24 20.96 21.79
C PHE A 43 8.05 19.51 22.24
N LEU A 44 8.16 18.53 21.33
CA LEU A 44 8.01 17.12 21.64
C LEU A 44 9.13 16.60 22.55
N GLY A 45 10.36 17.08 22.38
CA GLY A 45 11.47 16.73 23.27
C GLY A 45 11.27 17.22 24.70
N ALA A 46 10.50 18.30 24.89
CA ALA A 46 10.19 18.86 26.20
C ALA A 46 8.86 18.34 26.80
N HIS A 47 7.88 17.96 25.98
CA HIS A 47 6.50 17.67 26.43
C HIS A 47 5.85 16.41 25.83
N GLY A 48 6.39 15.87 24.75
CA GLY A 48 5.88 14.69 24.06
C GLY A 48 6.33 13.38 24.71
N ASP A 49 5.82 12.25 24.19
CA ASP A 49 6.32 10.94 24.58
C ASP A 49 7.61 10.56 23.82
N GLU A 50 8.37 9.62 24.38
CA GLU A 50 9.68 9.23 23.83
C GLU A 50 9.59 8.58 22.45
N THR A 51 8.51 7.84 22.19
CA THR A 51 8.29 7.13 20.91
C THR A 51 8.00 8.13 19.80
N GLU A 52 7.07 9.05 20.03
CA GLU A 52 6.68 10.11 19.11
C GLU A 52 7.85 11.05 18.81
N TYR A 53 8.59 11.48 19.84
CA TYR A 53 9.80 12.29 19.65
C TYR A 53 10.86 11.54 18.83
N THR A 54 11.11 10.27 19.14
CA THR A 54 12.11 9.47 18.43
C THR A 54 11.73 9.27 16.97
N TYR A 55 10.46 8.97 16.70
CA TYR A 55 9.92 8.83 15.34
C TYR A 55 10.07 10.15 14.57
N MET A 56 9.57 11.26 15.11
CA MET A 56 9.65 12.56 14.43
C MET A 56 11.08 12.99 14.18
N ARG A 57 11.98 12.79 15.16
CA ARG A 57 13.41 13.13 15.04
C ARG A 57 14.09 12.29 13.97
N GLY A 58 13.83 10.99 13.92
CA GLY A 58 14.38 10.09 12.90
C GLY A 58 13.97 10.48 11.49
N HIS A 59 12.79 11.08 11.33
CA HIS A 59 12.23 11.48 10.04
C HIS A 59 12.37 12.98 9.74
N ARG A 60 13.12 13.74 10.53
CA ARG A 60 13.25 15.21 10.41
C ARG A 60 13.48 15.66 8.97
N THR A 61 14.51 15.13 8.30
CA THR A 61 14.85 15.50 6.93
C THR A 61 13.70 15.20 5.96
N ARG A 62 13.13 13.99 6.04
CA ARG A 62 11.98 13.59 5.21
C ARG A 62 10.79 14.53 5.41
N LEU A 63 10.46 14.87 6.66
CA LEU A 63 9.35 15.76 7.02
C LEU A 63 9.57 17.18 6.51
N THR A 64 10.77 17.74 6.67
CA THR A 64 11.12 19.07 6.13
C THR A 64 10.93 19.12 4.61
N HIS A 65 11.46 18.11 3.92
CA HIS A 65 11.34 18.04 2.47
C HIS A 65 9.89 17.79 2.01
N ALA A 66 9.12 16.96 2.72
CA ALA A 66 7.71 16.75 2.38
C ALA A 66 6.91 18.05 2.55
N LEU A 67 7.07 18.73 3.69
CA LEU A 67 6.39 19.98 4.00
C LEU A 67 6.68 21.10 2.99
N SER A 68 7.93 21.19 2.49
CA SER A 68 8.29 22.19 1.48
C SER A 68 7.65 21.95 0.11
N MET A 69 7.10 20.76 -0.13
CA MET A 69 6.44 20.40 -1.41
C MET A 69 4.94 20.65 -1.36
N ILE A 70 4.37 20.93 -0.18
CA ILE A 70 2.93 21.18 -0.01
C ILE A 70 2.66 22.65 -0.36
N PRO A 71 1.72 22.92 -1.29
CA PRO A 71 1.35 24.29 -1.62
C PRO A 71 0.66 24.97 -0.43
N LYS A 72 0.82 26.28 -0.29
CA LYS A 72 -0.02 27.09 0.61
C LYS A 72 -1.44 27.14 0.04
N ALA A 73 -2.43 27.19 0.93
CA ALA A 73 -3.82 27.36 0.59
C ALA A 73 -4.04 28.64 -0.24
N GLU A 74 -4.70 28.51 -1.39
CA GLU A 74 -5.01 29.65 -2.26
C GLU A 74 -6.13 30.53 -1.70
N SER A 75 -6.98 29.95 -0.86
CA SER A 75 -8.07 30.67 -0.20
C SER A 75 -8.42 30.02 1.14
N ASP A 76 -9.25 30.70 1.92
CA ASP A 76 -9.77 30.18 3.18
C ASP A 76 -10.76 29.01 3.03
N ARG A 77 -11.14 28.68 1.79
CA ARG A 77 -11.97 27.52 1.45
C ARG A 77 -11.15 26.31 1.02
N SER A 78 -9.84 26.48 0.81
CA SER A 78 -8.98 25.39 0.37
C SER A 78 -8.98 24.25 1.38
N SER A 79 -9.08 23.05 0.87
CA SER A 79 -9.29 21.82 1.64
C SER A 79 -8.17 20.81 1.39
N LEU A 80 -7.78 20.11 2.45
CA LEU A 80 -6.72 19.11 2.43
C LEU A 80 -7.19 17.78 3.03
N LEU A 81 -6.80 16.69 2.37
CA LEU A 81 -6.95 15.32 2.86
C LEU A 81 -5.56 14.74 3.13
N ASP A 82 -5.34 14.21 4.33
CA ASP A 82 -4.10 13.54 4.74
C ASP A 82 -4.35 12.04 4.89
N ILE A 83 -3.77 11.22 4.00
CA ILE A 83 -3.99 9.76 3.95
C ILE A 83 -2.79 9.05 4.59
N GLY A 84 -3.05 8.24 5.62
CA GLY A 84 -2.01 7.76 6.54
C GLY A 84 -1.72 8.78 7.63
N CYS A 85 -2.77 9.42 8.16
CA CYS A 85 -2.65 10.61 8.99
C CYS A 85 -2.12 10.29 10.41
N TYR A 86 -0.84 10.61 10.64
CA TYR A 86 -0.28 10.67 12.01
C TYR A 86 -0.58 12.02 12.72
N GLY A 87 -1.04 13.03 11.96
CA GLY A 87 -1.58 14.29 12.48
C GLY A 87 -0.69 15.52 12.34
N TYR A 88 0.64 15.39 12.33
CA TYR A 88 1.54 16.55 12.23
C TYR A 88 1.49 17.27 10.88
N MET A 89 1.34 16.53 9.77
CA MET A 89 1.14 17.14 8.45
C MET A 89 -0.17 17.93 8.41
N ALA A 90 -1.25 17.38 8.97
CA ALA A 90 -2.51 18.08 9.13
C ALA A 90 -2.38 19.35 9.99
N PHE A 91 -1.63 19.28 11.09
CA PHE A 91 -1.32 20.43 11.95
C PHE A 91 -0.57 21.52 11.18
N TRP A 92 0.52 21.18 10.49
CA TRP A 92 1.31 22.16 9.75
C TRP A 92 0.54 22.75 8.57
N ALA A 93 -0.28 21.94 7.89
CA ALA A 93 -1.16 22.42 6.84
C ALA A 93 -2.14 23.49 7.35
N ALA A 94 -2.76 23.25 8.51
CA ALA A 94 -3.69 24.20 9.10
C ALA A 94 -3.01 25.47 9.62
N LYS A 95 -1.88 25.32 10.32
CA LYS A 95 -1.22 26.41 11.03
C LYS A 95 -0.28 27.26 10.17
N HIS A 96 0.45 26.63 9.26
CA HIS A 96 1.51 27.30 8.50
C HIS A 96 1.20 27.43 7.01
N LEU A 97 0.32 26.59 6.46
CA LEU A 97 -0.04 26.62 5.04
C LEU A 97 -1.42 27.23 4.77
N GLY A 98 -2.23 27.49 5.81
CA GLY A 98 -3.49 28.23 5.70
C GLY A 98 -4.74 27.40 5.37
N TYR A 99 -4.64 26.06 5.41
CA TYR A 99 -5.80 25.20 5.17
C TYR A 99 -6.76 25.23 6.35
N ARG A 100 -7.98 25.77 6.18
CA ARG A 100 -8.99 25.79 7.25
C ARG A 100 -9.76 24.49 7.38
N ARG A 101 -9.70 23.64 6.36
CA ARG A 101 -10.37 22.35 6.33
C ARG A 101 -9.34 21.26 6.07
N VAL A 102 -9.05 20.49 7.10
CA VAL A 102 -8.16 19.33 7.04
C VAL A 102 -8.92 18.11 7.51
N ILE A 103 -8.82 17.01 6.77
CA ILE A 103 -9.42 15.72 7.08
C ILE A 103 -8.33 14.66 7.01
N GLY A 104 -8.30 13.74 7.97
CA GLY A 104 -7.40 12.59 7.98
C GLY A 104 -8.08 11.32 7.43
N ILE A 105 -7.26 10.38 6.98
CA ILE A 105 -7.60 8.96 6.88
C ILE A 105 -6.53 8.18 7.61
N GLU A 106 -6.96 7.26 8.44
CA GLU A 106 -6.09 6.34 9.16
C GLU A 106 -6.78 4.99 9.35
N TRP A 107 -6.04 3.99 9.83
CA TRP A 107 -6.59 2.66 10.02
C TRP A 107 -6.15 2.07 11.35
N HIS A 108 -7.13 1.89 12.23
CA HIS A 108 -7.04 1.29 13.56
C HIS A 108 -8.07 0.16 13.62
N PRO A 109 -7.75 -1.05 13.13
CA PRO A 109 -8.70 -2.16 13.03
C PRO A 109 -9.27 -2.61 14.39
N GLU A 110 -8.58 -2.30 15.48
CA GLU A 110 -9.02 -2.53 16.85
C GLU A 110 -10.07 -1.51 17.34
N GLN A 111 -10.22 -0.38 16.65
CA GLN A 111 -11.21 0.66 16.95
C GLN A 111 -12.43 0.52 16.04
N SER A 112 -13.62 0.44 16.63
CA SER A 112 -14.87 0.33 15.87
C SER A 112 -15.43 1.66 15.37
N ASP A 113 -14.95 2.78 15.91
CA ASP A 113 -15.46 4.11 15.55
C ASP A 113 -14.98 4.47 14.13
N PRO A 114 -15.91 4.82 13.21
CA PRO A 114 -15.56 5.12 11.82
C PRO A 114 -14.90 6.50 11.64
N ILE A 115 -14.96 7.34 12.68
CA ILE A 115 -14.37 8.68 12.71
C ILE A 115 -13.66 8.83 14.05
N ILE A 116 -12.37 9.18 13.99
CA ILE A 116 -11.53 9.53 15.12
C ILE A 116 -11.43 11.06 15.17
N HIS A 117 -11.88 11.64 16.28
CA HIS A 117 -11.74 13.07 16.53
C HIS A 117 -10.33 13.35 17.06
N ARG A 118 -9.46 13.89 16.22
CA ARG A 118 -8.07 14.19 16.53
C ARG A 118 -7.96 15.58 17.16
N GLN A 119 -7.18 15.68 18.22
CA GLN A 119 -6.75 16.95 18.81
C GLN A 119 -5.23 16.93 18.90
N LEU A 120 -4.58 17.90 18.26
CA LEU A 120 -3.12 18.04 18.30
C LEU A 120 -2.75 19.42 18.82
N ARG A 121 -1.70 19.47 19.64
CA ARG A 121 -1.15 20.73 20.16
C ARG A 121 0.37 20.72 20.05
N VAL A 122 0.91 21.84 19.58
CA VAL A 122 2.35 22.12 19.55
C VAL A 122 2.54 23.54 20.08
N GLY A 123 3.12 23.66 21.27
CA GLY A 123 3.21 24.93 21.98
C GLY A 123 1.84 25.51 22.34
N ASP A 124 1.65 26.80 22.07
CA ASP A 124 0.37 27.50 22.29
C ASP A 124 -0.66 27.25 21.18
N ASP A 125 -0.25 26.58 20.10
CA ASP A 125 -1.11 26.28 18.96
C ASP A 125 -1.76 24.91 19.08
N GLY A 126 -3.04 24.84 18.75
CA GLY A 126 -3.79 23.60 18.63
C GLY A 126 -4.72 23.58 17.43
N ILE A 127 -5.00 22.37 16.95
CA ILE A 127 -6.05 22.09 15.97
C ILE A 127 -6.92 20.92 16.42
N GLU A 128 -8.15 20.90 15.91
CA GLU A 128 -9.05 19.77 15.99
C GLU A 128 -9.50 19.42 14.57
N PHE A 129 -9.53 18.13 14.25
CA PHE A 129 -9.96 17.66 12.94
C PHE A 129 -10.49 16.23 13.02
N ASP A 130 -11.28 15.85 12.02
CA ASP A 130 -11.81 14.50 11.89
C ASP A 130 -10.89 13.65 11.03
N SER A 131 -10.69 12.41 11.45
CA SER A 131 -9.93 11.41 10.71
C SER A 131 -10.80 10.17 10.50
N TYR A 132 -10.98 9.74 9.25
CA TYR A 132 -11.79 8.58 8.92
C TYR A 132 -10.99 7.30 9.18
N ASN A 133 -11.57 6.38 9.95
CA ASN A 133 -10.93 5.11 10.31
C ASN A 133 -11.41 3.98 9.40
N PHE A 134 -10.64 3.65 8.36
CA PHE A 134 -10.94 2.53 7.47
C PHE A 134 -9.72 2.08 6.67
N ASP A 135 -9.76 0.83 6.19
CA ASP A 135 -8.73 0.30 5.29
C ASP A 135 -8.90 0.87 3.87
N ILE A 136 -7.92 1.66 3.45
CA ILE A 136 -7.91 2.33 2.15
C ILE A 136 -7.78 1.37 0.96
N SER A 137 -7.35 0.12 1.19
CA SER A 137 -7.29 -0.94 0.18
C SER A 137 -8.68 -1.37 -0.27
N THR A 138 -9.71 -1.08 0.54
CA THR A 138 -11.09 -1.37 0.17
C THR A 138 -11.60 -0.38 -0.88
N PRO A 139 -12.46 -0.81 -1.81
CA PRO A 139 -13.03 0.13 -2.77
C PRO A 139 -13.94 1.14 -2.07
N ASP A 140 -14.70 0.79 -1.03
CA ASP A 140 -15.80 1.64 -0.54
C ASP A 140 -15.36 2.72 0.46
N TRP A 141 -14.61 3.72 -0.02
CA TRP A 141 -14.20 4.87 0.79
C TRP A 141 -15.43 5.68 1.26
N PRO A 142 -15.61 5.92 2.57
CA PRO A 142 -16.71 6.71 3.12
C PRO A 142 -16.56 8.22 2.89
N ILE A 143 -15.84 8.63 1.85
CA ILE A 143 -15.52 10.01 1.51
C ILE A 143 -15.99 10.27 0.08
N SER A 144 -17.05 11.06 -0.07
CA SER A 144 -17.61 11.46 -1.38
C SER A 144 -17.17 12.84 -1.84
N GLU A 145 -16.40 13.54 -1.01
CA GLU A 145 -15.99 14.91 -1.24
C GLU A 145 -14.67 14.98 -2.00
N GLN A 146 -14.43 16.13 -2.63
CA GLN A 146 -13.18 16.42 -3.31
C GLN A 146 -12.38 17.47 -2.52
N PHE A 147 -11.06 17.37 -2.62
CA PHE A 147 -10.07 18.19 -1.93
C PHE A 147 -9.16 18.88 -2.94
N ASP A 148 -8.67 20.06 -2.57
CA ASP A 148 -7.72 20.83 -3.39
C ASP A 148 -6.30 20.25 -3.26
N THR A 149 -6.02 19.58 -2.15
CA THR A 149 -4.74 18.93 -1.88
C THR A 149 -4.95 17.60 -1.17
N VAL A 150 -4.25 16.56 -1.62
CA VAL A 150 -4.17 15.25 -0.98
C VAL A 150 -2.71 14.97 -0.65
N LEU A 151 -2.46 14.55 0.59
CA LEU A 151 -1.18 14.05 1.07
C LEU A 151 -1.24 12.52 1.17
N PHE A 152 -0.19 11.84 0.73
CA PHE A 152 -0.11 10.39 0.77
C PHE A 152 1.34 9.94 0.93
N PHE A 153 1.84 10.00 2.17
CA PHE A 153 3.25 9.81 2.48
C PHE A 153 3.49 8.46 3.14
N GLU A 154 4.33 7.61 2.52
CA GLU A 154 4.83 6.38 3.14
C GLU A 154 3.68 5.42 3.53
N VAL A 155 2.74 5.24 2.59
CA VAL A 155 1.58 4.35 2.74
C VAL A 155 1.49 3.37 1.56
N LEU A 156 1.83 3.81 0.35
CA LEU A 156 1.58 3.04 -0.87
C LEU A 156 2.37 1.72 -0.90
N GLU A 157 3.58 1.70 -0.35
CA GLU A 157 4.46 0.53 -0.21
C GLU A 157 3.88 -0.58 0.67
N HIS A 158 2.90 -0.24 1.52
CA HIS A 158 2.21 -1.17 2.40
C HIS A 158 0.98 -1.82 1.75
N ILE A 159 0.55 -1.31 0.58
CA ILE A 159 -0.61 -1.85 -0.14
C ILE A 159 -0.22 -3.17 -0.79
N ASN A 160 -0.84 -4.24 -0.32
CA ASN A 160 -0.54 -5.62 -0.70
C ASN A 160 -1.32 -6.09 -1.94
N GLU A 161 -2.52 -5.56 -2.17
CA GLU A 161 -3.46 -6.08 -3.16
C GLU A 161 -3.51 -5.21 -4.44
N ASP A 162 -3.92 -3.95 -4.33
CA ASP A 162 -4.22 -3.13 -5.51
C ASP A 162 -3.84 -1.65 -5.34
N PRO A 163 -2.54 -1.30 -5.48
CA PRO A 163 -2.08 0.08 -5.35
C PRO A 163 -2.77 1.05 -6.32
N MET A 164 -3.07 0.65 -7.57
CA MET A 164 -3.81 1.51 -8.51
C MET A 164 -5.29 1.70 -8.13
N GLY A 165 -5.89 0.80 -7.35
CA GLY A 165 -7.22 0.99 -6.78
C GLY A 165 -7.24 2.12 -5.75
N VAL A 166 -6.23 2.19 -4.90
CA VAL A 166 -6.03 3.31 -3.97
C VAL A 166 -5.81 4.61 -4.74
N MET A 167 -4.96 4.58 -5.77
CA MET A 167 -4.70 5.76 -6.61
C MET A 167 -5.94 6.23 -7.39
N GLU A 168 -6.83 5.33 -7.78
CA GLU A 168 -8.13 5.66 -8.36
C GLU A 168 -9.01 6.44 -7.38
N ARG A 169 -9.03 6.03 -6.11
CA ARG A 169 -9.75 6.75 -5.06
C ARG A 169 -9.13 8.11 -4.76
N ILE A 170 -7.80 8.20 -4.73
CA ILE A 170 -7.09 9.49 -4.62
C ILE A 170 -7.44 10.42 -5.79
N ASN A 171 -7.48 9.92 -7.02
CA ASN A 171 -7.92 10.71 -8.18
C ASN A 171 -9.36 11.22 -7.97
N ALA A 172 -10.28 10.35 -7.54
CA ALA A 172 -11.68 10.71 -7.29
C ALA A 172 -11.85 11.74 -6.15
N SER A 173 -10.99 11.68 -5.14
CA SER A 173 -10.96 12.63 -4.01
C SER A 173 -10.27 13.95 -4.35
N LEU A 174 -9.61 14.09 -5.50
CA LEU A 174 -8.97 15.35 -5.91
C LEU A 174 -9.88 16.18 -6.81
N THR A 175 -9.95 17.49 -6.57
CA THR A 175 -10.51 18.44 -7.54
C THR A 175 -9.67 18.42 -8.82
N MET A 176 -10.29 18.71 -9.97
CA MET A 176 -9.54 18.90 -11.22
C MET A 176 -8.56 20.06 -11.07
N GLY A 177 -7.27 19.83 -11.34
CA GLY A 177 -6.21 20.80 -11.06
C GLY A 177 -5.73 20.79 -9.59
N GLY A 178 -6.33 19.98 -8.72
CA GLY A 178 -5.88 19.73 -7.36
C GLY A 178 -4.54 19.00 -7.31
N THR A 179 -3.93 18.97 -6.13
CA THR A 179 -2.54 18.52 -5.92
C THR A 179 -2.44 17.26 -5.10
N LEU A 180 -1.66 16.32 -5.60
CA LEU A 180 -1.16 15.18 -4.84
C LEU A 180 0.30 15.45 -4.47
N VAL A 181 0.60 15.40 -3.17
CA VAL A 181 1.98 15.30 -2.70
C VAL A 181 2.13 13.95 -2.02
N MET A 182 3.07 13.14 -2.50
CA MET A 182 3.20 11.78 -2.02
C MET A 182 4.65 11.32 -2.00
N SER A 183 4.95 10.37 -1.12
CA SER A 183 6.27 9.80 -0.98
C SER A 183 6.22 8.30 -0.79
N VAL A 184 7.28 7.64 -1.24
CA VAL A 184 7.54 6.21 -1.06
C VAL A 184 9.04 5.95 -0.96
N PRO A 185 9.47 4.84 -0.36
CA PRO A 185 10.84 4.36 -0.40
C PRO A 185 11.36 4.16 -1.83
N ASN A 186 12.66 4.38 -2.03
CA ASN A 186 13.37 4.19 -3.29
C ASN A 186 14.19 2.89 -3.28
N ALA A 187 13.71 1.88 -4.00
CA ALA A 187 14.42 0.62 -4.22
C ALA A 187 15.68 0.76 -5.10
N VAL A 188 15.94 1.94 -5.69
CA VAL A 188 17.17 2.25 -6.43
C VAL A 188 17.94 3.34 -5.69
N SER A 189 18.26 3.08 -4.41
CA SER A 189 18.96 4.02 -3.53
C SER A 189 20.35 3.54 -3.13
N TYR A 190 21.15 4.43 -2.53
CA TYR A 190 22.45 4.10 -1.95
C TYR A 190 22.33 2.97 -0.91
N LYS A 191 21.26 3.00 -0.12
CA LYS A 191 20.99 2.01 0.93
C LYS A 191 20.79 0.65 0.30
N THR A 192 19.90 0.55 -0.68
CA THR A 192 19.66 -0.69 -1.43
C THR A 192 20.92 -1.23 -2.10
N LEU A 193 21.71 -0.36 -2.75
CA LEU A 193 22.96 -0.76 -3.38
C LEU A 193 23.96 -1.30 -2.34
N ARG A 194 24.05 -0.64 -1.17
CA ARG A 194 24.91 -1.10 -0.07
C ARG A 194 24.52 -2.49 0.41
N GLU A 195 23.23 -2.74 0.65
CA GLU A 195 22.74 -4.07 1.07
C GLU A 195 23.01 -5.13 -0.01
N TYR A 196 22.79 -4.79 -1.28
CA TYR A 196 23.11 -5.68 -2.41
C TYR A 196 24.59 -6.09 -2.44
N LEU A 197 25.51 -5.15 -2.23
CA LEU A 197 26.96 -5.40 -2.28
C LEU A 197 27.45 -6.37 -1.21
N VAL A 198 26.73 -6.51 -0.10
CA VAL A 198 27.05 -7.44 0.99
C VAL A 198 26.19 -8.72 0.95
N GLY A 199 25.36 -8.89 -0.08
CA GLY A 199 24.50 -10.05 -0.27
C GLY A 199 23.25 -10.06 0.61
N MET A 200 22.86 -8.90 1.17
CA MET A 200 21.59 -8.74 1.89
C MET A 200 20.45 -8.39 0.93
N PRO A 201 19.18 -8.60 1.33
CA PRO A 201 18.03 -8.21 0.52
C PRO A 201 18.11 -6.72 0.12
N PRO A 202 17.98 -6.39 -1.17
CA PRO A 202 18.16 -5.03 -1.68
C PRO A 202 16.87 -4.20 -1.48
N TRP A 203 16.37 -4.14 -0.25
CA TRP A 203 15.17 -3.40 0.13
C TRP A 203 15.57 -2.26 1.08
N THR A 204 14.76 -1.23 1.17
CA THR A 204 14.92 -0.12 2.12
C THR A 204 14.46 -0.57 3.51
N TYR A 205 13.40 -1.39 3.59
CA TYR A 205 12.89 -1.98 4.82
C TYR A 205 12.15 -3.30 4.55
N TRP A 206 12.62 -4.42 5.13
CA TRP A 206 12.07 -5.76 4.88
C TRP A 206 11.90 -6.61 6.15
N PHE A 207 12.06 -5.99 7.32
CA PHE A 207 12.09 -6.71 8.60
C PHE A 207 10.70 -7.24 8.97
N TYR A 208 10.67 -8.43 9.56
CA TYR A 208 9.49 -8.97 10.22
C TYR A 208 9.54 -8.58 11.69
N GLU A 209 8.44 -8.05 12.22
CA GLU A 209 8.30 -7.84 13.65
C GLU A 209 7.77 -9.11 14.34
N PRO A 210 8.46 -9.63 15.38
CA PRO A 210 8.09 -10.90 16.01
C PRO A 210 6.69 -10.94 16.62
N ASP A 211 6.17 -9.80 17.08
CA ASP A 211 4.88 -9.70 17.75
C ASP A 211 3.75 -9.25 16.80
N LEU A 212 4.06 -9.04 15.52
CA LEU A 212 3.13 -8.55 14.50
C LEU A 212 2.43 -7.24 14.90
N SER A 213 3.02 -6.50 15.84
CA SER A 213 2.30 -5.45 16.58
C SER A 213 2.54 -4.03 16.06
N HIS A 214 3.55 -3.78 15.22
CA HIS A 214 3.83 -2.47 14.62
C HIS A 214 4.13 -2.55 13.11
N GLU A 215 4.20 -1.34 12.50
CA GLU A 215 4.18 -0.97 11.08
C GLU A 215 4.11 -2.11 10.05
N PRO A 216 3.07 -2.16 9.18
CA PRO A 216 2.99 -3.18 8.16
C PRO A 216 4.27 -3.22 7.34
N ARG A 217 4.82 -4.40 7.05
CA ARG A 217 6.00 -4.51 6.21
C ARG A 217 5.77 -3.84 4.84
N HIS A 218 6.84 -3.38 4.20
CA HIS A 218 6.77 -3.02 2.78
C HIS A 218 6.42 -4.28 1.98
N CYS A 219 5.34 -4.21 1.22
CA CYS A 219 4.90 -5.28 0.34
C CYS A 219 5.53 -5.10 -1.05
N PHE A 220 5.80 -3.86 -1.44
CA PHE A 220 6.45 -3.50 -2.69
C PHE A 220 7.19 -2.16 -2.53
N GLU A 221 8.48 -2.13 -2.87
CA GLU A 221 9.24 -0.88 -2.90
C GLU A 221 9.39 -0.36 -4.33
N TYR A 222 9.14 0.93 -4.49
CA TYR A 222 9.06 1.56 -5.80
C TYR A 222 10.45 2.00 -6.28
N THR A 223 10.60 2.05 -7.61
CA THR A 223 11.73 2.73 -8.26
C THR A 223 11.23 4.04 -8.88
N PRO A 224 12.11 4.99 -9.25
CA PRO A 224 11.68 6.24 -9.89
C PRO A 224 10.80 6.00 -11.13
N ILE A 225 11.16 5.00 -11.96
CA ILE A 225 10.41 4.66 -13.18
C ILE A 225 9.00 4.13 -12.82
N VAL A 226 8.91 3.19 -11.87
CA VAL A 226 7.62 2.59 -11.49
C VAL A 226 6.74 3.63 -10.80
N PHE A 227 7.32 4.44 -9.93
CA PHE A 227 6.59 5.47 -9.20
C PHE A 227 6.00 6.55 -10.13
N GLN A 228 6.80 7.05 -11.07
CA GLN A 228 6.30 7.96 -12.11
C GLN A 228 5.24 7.30 -13.00
N SER A 229 5.39 6.01 -13.30
CA SER A 229 4.39 5.25 -14.05
C SER A 229 3.04 5.20 -13.33
N VAL A 230 3.02 5.01 -12.01
CA VAL A 230 1.81 5.05 -11.17
C VAL A 230 1.13 6.41 -11.26
N LEU A 231 1.88 7.51 -11.10
CA LEU A 231 1.34 8.88 -11.17
C LEU A 231 0.71 9.17 -12.53
N VAL A 232 1.42 8.89 -13.63
CA VAL A 232 0.93 9.13 -14.99
C VAL A 232 -0.28 8.23 -15.30
N ALA A 233 -0.23 6.95 -14.92
CA ALA A 233 -1.32 6.01 -15.13
C ALA A 233 -2.60 6.42 -14.38
N THR A 234 -2.46 7.10 -13.24
CA THR A 234 -3.53 7.68 -12.42
C THR A 234 -4.15 8.95 -13.02
N GLY A 235 -3.55 9.50 -14.09
CA GLY A 235 -4.03 10.75 -14.70
C GLY A 235 -3.47 12.00 -14.03
N MET A 236 -2.38 11.85 -13.29
CA MET A 236 -1.62 12.97 -12.73
C MET A 236 -0.54 13.43 -13.72
N ARG A 237 -0.15 14.70 -13.62
CA ARG A 237 1.10 15.21 -14.18
C ARG A 237 2.05 15.53 -13.04
N THR A 238 3.21 14.91 -13.02
CA THR A 238 4.27 15.25 -12.08
C THR A 238 4.84 16.62 -12.41
N ASN A 239 4.80 17.54 -11.46
CA ASN A 239 5.38 18.88 -11.62
C ASN A 239 6.77 18.98 -10.98
N ALA A 240 7.02 18.17 -9.95
CA ALA A 240 8.32 18.09 -9.30
C ALA A 240 8.54 16.70 -8.71
N PHE A 241 9.79 16.27 -8.70
CA PHE A 241 10.21 14.98 -8.22
C PHE A 241 11.64 15.07 -7.68
N ARG A 242 11.88 14.48 -6.51
CA ARG A 242 13.22 14.36 -5.96
C ARG A 242 13.37 13.10 -5.12
N THR A 243 14.61 12.62 -5.05
CA THR A 243 15.02 11.65 -4.02
C THR A 243 15.76 12.37 -2.91
N ILE A 244 15.63 11.89 -1.68
CA ILE A 244 16.17 12.54 -0.49
C ILE A 244 17.00 11.52 0.27
N TYR A 245 18.13 11.99 0.78
CA TYR A 245 18.97 11.30 1.76
C TYR A 245 18.38 11.55 3.15
N ALA A 246 17.38 10.76 3.53
CA ALA A 246 16.60 11.02 4.74
C ALA A 246 17.38 10.69 6.02
N TYR A 247 18.19 9.63 6.00
CA TYR A 247 18.88 9.08 7.16
C TYR A 247 20.42 9.13 7.05
N SER A 248 20.95 9.72 5.98
CA SER A 248 22.39 9.83 5.71
C SER A 248 22.70 11.11 4.92
N SER A 249 23.93 11.28 4.45
CA SER A 249 24.32 12.37 3.54
C SER A 249 25.15 11.86 2.36
N ILE A 250 25.14 12.60 1.25
CA ILE A 250 25.94 12.29 0.05
C ILE A 250 27.42 12.13 0.42
N GLU A 251 27.94 13.01 1.28
CA GLU A 251 29.34 13.00 1.71
C GLU A 251 29.67 11.73 2.50
N SER A 252 28.76 11.29 3.37
CA SER A 252 28.98 10.07 4.17
C SER A 252 28.90 8.79 3.33
N GLU A 253 28.11 8.79 2.26
CA GLU A 253 27.89 7.61 1.40
C GLU A 253 28.74 7.61 0.12
N HIS A 254 29.72 8.53 0.01
CA HIS A 254 30.51 8.77 -1.20
C HIS A 254 31.03 7.49 -1.87
N ARG A 255 31.53 6.50 -1.12
CA ARG A 255 32.07 5.25 -1.69
C ARG A 255 31.03 4.44 -2.48
N VAL A 256 29.81 4.36 -1.96
CA VAL A 256 28.70 3.65 -2.62
C VAL A 256 28.20 4.48 -3.81
N LEU A 257 28.21 5.80 -3.65
CA LEU A 257 27.80 6.74 -4.70
C LEU A 257 28.79 6.83 -5.86
N ASP A 258 30.09 6.70 -5.61
CA ASP A 258 31.13 6.63 -6.64
C ASP A 258 30.95 5.36 -7.49
N LEU A 259 30.60 4.24 -6.86
CA LEU A 259 30.25 3.02 -7.58
C LEU A 259 28.98 3.22 -8.42
N ALA A 260 27.95 3.82 -7.83
CA ALA A 260 26.71 4.11 -8.54
C ALA A 260 26.96 5.05 -9.74
N ALA A 261 27.81 6.07 -9.57
CA ALA A 261 28.23 6.98 -10.62
C ALA A 261 29.01 6.26 -11.73
N GLY A 262 29.87 5.29 -11.39
CA GLY A 262 30.51 4.40 -12.37
C GLY A 262 29.53 3.52 -13.14
N LEU A 263 28.33 3.30 -12.60
CA LEU A 263 27.18 2.67 -13.27
C LEU A 263 26.23 3.72 -13.90
N GLY A 264 26.68 4.97 -14.07
CA GLY A 264 25.95 6.07 -14.69
C GLY A 264 24.86 6.71 -13.82
N PHE A 265 24.73 6.36 -12.53
CA PHE A 265 23.72 6.96 -11.65
C PHE A 265 24.18 8.32 -11.15
N GLU A 266 23.29 9.31 -11.21
CA GLU A 266 23.54 10.60 -10.60
C GLU A 266 23.44 10.46 -9.07
N PRO A 267 24.46 10.86 -8.28
CA PRO A 267 24.39 10.75 -6.82
C PRO A 267 23.13 11.38 -6.23
N ARG A 268 22.65 12.49 -6.81
CA ARG A 268 21.43 13.16 -6.33
C ARG A 268 20.15 12.33 -6.47
N SER A 269 20.11 11.36 -7.39
CA SER A 269 18.95 10.49 -7.62
C SER A 269 18.96 9.19 -6.80
N MET A 270 19.96 9.01 -5.93
CA MET A 270 20.18 7.78 -5.16
C MET A 270 19.68 7.89 -3.70
N GLY A 271 18.91 8.93 -3.35
CA GLY A 271 18.28 9.04 -2.02
C GLY A 271 17.26 7.93 -1.77
N GLU A 272 17.10 7.49 -0.52
CA GLU A 272 16.26 6.37 -0.10
C GLU A 272 14.77 6.70 -0.01
N THR A 273 14.38 7.97 -0.07
CA THR A 273 12.98 8.38 -0.12
C THR A 273 12.72 9.18 -1.40
N MET A 274 11.68 8.83 -2.14
CA MET A 274 11.17 9.62 -3.28
C MET A 274 10.00 10.49 -2.83
N ILE A 275 9.98 11.76 -3.24
CA ILE A 275 8.82 12.64 -3.08
C ILE A 275 8.41 13.17 -4.45
N ALA A 276 7.13 13.07 -4.75
CA ALA A 276 6.51 13.62 -5.94
C ALA A 276 5.45 14.67 -5.57
N HIS A 277 5.46 15.77 -6.32
CA HIS A 277 4.34 16.71 -6.38
C HIS A 277 3.71 16.60 -7.76
N ALA A 278 2.41 16.32 -7.80
CA ALA A 278 1.68 16.13 -9.03
C ALA A 278 0.33 16.85 -9.02
N THR A 279 -0.14 17.25 -10.21
CA THR A 279 -1.45 17.88 -10.39
C THR A 279 -2.39 16.93 -11.11
N LYS A 280 -3.65 16.82 -10.67
CA LYS A 280 -4.68 16.08 -11.40
C LYS A 280 -4.94 16.73 -12.76
N GLN A 281 -4.84 15.94 -13.83
CA GLN A 281 -5.09 16.39 -15.20
C GLN A 281 -6.30 15.74 -15.85
N ARG A 282 -6.74 14.59 -15.35
CA ARG A 282 -7.81 13.80 -15.93
C ARG A 282 -8.69 13.21 -14.83
N GLU A 283 -9.99 13.14 -15.12
CA GLU A 283 -10.93 12.37 -14.31
C GLU A 283 -10.76 10.88 -14.58
N GLY A 284 -10.77 10.09 -13.51
CA GLY A 284 -10.54 8.65 -13.58
C GLY A 284 -9.09 8.29 -13.89
N VAL A 285 -8.84 6.99 -14.03
CA VAL A 285 -7.51 6.42 -14.21
C VAL A 285 -7.31 6.01 -15.69
N PRO A 286 -6.53 6.77 -16.48
CA PRO A 286 -6.29 6.47 -17.90
C PRO A 286 -5.77 5.07 -18.20
N LEU A 287 -5.06 4.45 -17.26
CA LEU A 287 -4.56 3.09 -17.38
C LEU A 287 -4.60 2.37 -16.02
N ARG A 288 -5.66 1.62 -15.76
CA ARG A 288 -5.92 0.99 -14.46
C ARG A 288 -4.95 -0.13 -14.07
N TYR A 289 -4.45 -0.86 -15.06
CA TYR A 289 -3.56 -2.01 -14.88
C TYR A 289 -2.29 -1.82 -15.73
N PRO A 290 -1.35 -0.96 -15.31
CA PRO A 290 -0.08 -0.80 -16.00
C PRO A 290 0.76 -2.09 -15.90
N ASP A 291 1.32 -2.53 -17.03
CA ASP A 291 2.06 -3.81 -17.12
C ASP A 291 3.28 -3.86 -16.19
N VAL A 292 3.85 -2.68 -15.88
CA VAL A 292 4.96 -2.54 -14.94
C VAL A 292 4.63 -3.01 -13.51
N LEU A 293 3.34 -3.13 -13.17
CA LEU A 293 2.87 -3.61 -11.86
C LEU A 293 1.99 -4.87 -11.96
N TYR A 294 1.16 -5.00 -13.00
CA TYR A 294 0.06 -5.98 -13.01
C TYR A 294 0.24 -7.15 -13.97
N SER A 295 1.28 -7.16 -14.81
CA SER A 295 1.39 -8.17 -15.87
C SER A 295 2.83 -8.64 -16.08
N PRO A 296 3.21 -9.84 -15.60
CA PRO A 296 4.54 -10.40 -15.86
C PRO A 296 4.82 -10.56 -17.37
N ASP A 297 3.87 -11.10 -18.15
CA ASP A 297 4.01 -11.21 -19.61
C ASP A 297 4.06 -9.83 -20.28
N GLY A 298 3.18 -8.93 -19.87
CA GLY A 298 3.13 -7.55 -20.35
C GLY A 298 4.44 -6.80 -20.07
N TYR A 299 5.06 -7.01 -18.91
CA TYR A 299 6.34 -6.43 -18.57
C TYR A 299 7.42 -6.81 -19.58
N TYR A 300 7.64 -8.10 -19.82
CA TYR A 300 8.68 -8.55 -20.75
C TYR A 300 8.37 -8.23 -22.21
N LYS A 301 7.08 -8.12 -22.57
CA LYS A 301 6.65 -7.82 -23.93
C LYS A 301 6.62 -6.33 -24.26
N ASN A 302 6.17 -5.50 -23.32
CA ASN A 302 5.83 -4.09 -23.58
C ASN A 302 6.75 -3.11 -22.83
N ILE A 303 7.28 -3.48 -21.66
CA ILE A 303 8.05 -2.59 -20.80
C ILE A 303 9.56 -2.83 -20.92
N TYR A 304 10.03 -4.06 -20.65
CA TYR A 304 11.46 -4.40 -20.61
C TYR A 304 12.22 -4.07 -21.91
N PRO A 305 11.66 -4.29 -23.13
CA PRO A 305 12.35 -3.91 -24.36
C PRO A 305 12.66 -2.40 -24.46
N ARG A 306 11.88 -1.55 -23.78
CA ARG A 306 12.11 -0.10 -23.70
C ARG A 306 13.20 0.28 -22.70
N LEU A 307 13.51 -0.61 -21.76
CA LEU A 307 14.59 -0.42 -20.78
C LEU A 307 15.95 -0.89 -21.30
N LEU A 308 16.00 -1.68 -22.38
CA LEU A 308 17.25 -2.18 -22.96
C LEU A 308 18.25 -1.09 -23.34
N PRO A 309 17.88 0.03 -23.99
CA PRO A 309 18.83 1.10 -24.30
C PRO A 309 19.45 1.71 -23.03
N LEU A 310 18.65 1.86 -21.97
CA LEU A 310 19.15 2.33 -20.67
C LEU A 310 20.13 1.30 -20.08
N LEU A 311 19.82 0.00 -20.12
CA LEU A 311 20.74 -1.04 -19.66
C LEU A 311 22.07 -1.02 -20.43
N GLU A 312 22.02 -0.89 -21.76
CA GLU A 312 23.20 -0.82 -22.63
C GLU A 312 24.07 0.41 -22.29
N GLU A 313 23.46 1.57 -22.06
CA GLU A 313 24.14 2.79 -21.61
C GLU A 313 24.89 2.56 -20.29
N ARG A 314 24.24 1.90 -19.32
CA ARG A 314 24.81 1.62 -17.99
C ARG A 314 25.99 0.64 -18.07
N LEU A 315 25.87 -0.40 -18.91
CA LEU A 315 26.94 -1.36 -19.15
C LEU A 315 28.13 -0.71 -19.88
N ALA A 316 27.86 0.21 -20.81
CA ALA A 316 28.91 0.96 -21.50
C ALA A 316 29.67 1.88 -20.54
N ALA A 317 28.97 2.57 -19.63
CA ALA A 317 29.60 3.40 -18.60
C ALA A 317 30.57 2.60 -17.71
N LEU A 318 30.18 1.37 -17.34
CA LEU A 318 31.04 0.48 -16.56
C LEU A 318 32.29 0.03 -17.34
N ALA A 319 32.16 -0.19 -18.66
CA ALA A 319 33.28 -0.58 -19.50
C ALA A 319 34.31 0.55 -19.63
N SER A 320 33.87 1.81 -19.80
CA SER A 320 34.80 2.95 -19.81
C SER A 320 35.57 3.12 -18.50
N VAL A 321 34.93 2.87 -17.35
CA VAL A 321 35.62 2.92 -16.05
C VAL A 321 36.68 1.81 -15.93
N ARG A 322 36.48 0.65 -16.58
CA ARG A 322 37.48 -0.43 -16.59
C ARG A 322 38.69 -0.13 -17.47
N ASP A 323 38.47 0.53 -18.62
CA ASP A 323 39.56 0.87 -19.55
C ASP A 323 40.48 1.97 -18.98
N ASP A 324 39.96 2.84 -18.10
CA ASP A 324 40.77 3.83 -17.36
C ASP A 324 41.58 3.20 -16.21
N ILE A 325 41.28 1.96 -15.80
CA ILE A 325 42.07 1.16 -14.86
C ILE A 325 43.05 0.30 -15.67
N GLU A 326 43.97 0.95 -16.39
CA GLU A 326 45.25 0.31 -16.70
C GLU A 326 45.96 0.08 -15.35
N LEU A 327 45.82 -1.15 -14.82
CA LEU A 327 46.75 -1.66 -13.83
C LEU A 327 48.16 -1.39 -14.37
N PRO A 328 49.07 -0.73 -13.63
CA PRO A 328 50.45 -0.65 -14.06
C PRO A 328 50.97 -2.08 -14.05
N ILE A 329 51.00 -2.70 -15.23
CA ILE A 329 51.87 -3.82 -15.48
C ILE A 329 53.24 -3.23 -15.25
N ALA A 330 53.82 -3.55 -14.09
CA ALA A 330 55.18 -3.24 -13.77
C ALA A 330 56.04 -4.02 -14.78
N ASP A 331 56.27 -3.42 -15.95
CA ASP A 331 57.41 -3.70 -16.79
C ASP A 331 58.66 -3.23 -16.02
N SER A 332 58.99 -3.95 -14.95
CA SER A 332 60.34 -3.95 -14.44
C SER A 332 61.17 -4.72 -15.46
N LEU A 333 61.62 -3.97 -16.47
CA LEU A 333 62.74 -4.28 -17.34
C LEU A 333 63.84 -4.95 -16.52
N ILE A 334 63.99 -6.26 -16.70
CA ILE A 334 65.23 -6.93 -16.35
C ILE A 334 66.25 -6.45 -17.37
N GLU A 335 67.04 -5.44 -17.00
CA GLU A 335 68.28 -5.10 -17.69
C GLU A 335 69.22 -6.31 -17.60
N VAL A 336 69.23 -7.14 -18.65
CA VAL A 336 70.27 -8.14 -18.84
C VAL A 336 71.53 -7.42 -19.32
N LYS A 337 72.50 -7.24 -18.41
CA LYS A 337 73.86 -6.84 -18.78
C LYS A 337 74.44 -7.85 -19.77
N PRO A 338 75.16 -7.42 -20.82
CA PRO A 338 75.77 -8.34 -21.77
C PRO A 338 76.93 -9.06 -21.07
N SER A 339 76.76 -10.36 -20.77
CA SER A 339 77.85 -11.20 -20.30
C SER A 339 78.60 -11.82 -21.48
N GLU A 340 79.91 -11.84 -21.31
CA GLU A 340 81.00 -12.42 -22.08
C GLU A 340 80.66 -13.63 -22.97
N ARG A 341 81.32 -13.66 -24.14
CA ARG A 341 81.25 -14.75 -25.13
C ARG A 341 81.57 -16.11 -24.49
N LEU A 342 80.55 -16.96 -24.37
CA LEU A 342 80.70 -18.40 -24.18
C LEU A 342 81.03 -19.06 -25.54
N GLY A 343 81.87 -20.10 -25.52
CA GLY A 343 82.29 -20.80 -26.74
C GLY A 343 81.14 -21.58 -27.40
N ASP A 344 81.23 -21.77 -28.72
CA ASP A 344 80.21 -22.38 -29.61
C ASP A 344 79.61 -23.72 -29.11
N THR A 345 80.33 -24.44 -28.26
CA THR A 345 79.92 -25.76 -27.75
C THR A 345 78.95 -25.67 -26.56
N ASP A 346 79.07 -24.65 -25.70
CA ASP A 346 78.18 -24.45 -24.53
C ASP A 346 76.82 -23.83 -24.92
N GLN A 347 76.79 -23.00 -25.98
CA GLN A 347 75.55 -22.40 -26.45
C GLN A 347 74.60 -23.44 -27.06
N THR A 348 75.14 -24.44 -27.74
CA THR A 348 74.34 -25.50 -28.38
C THR A 348 73.65 -26.38 -27.32
N GLU A 349 74.33 -26.67 -26.22
CA GLU A 349 73.78 -27.47 -25.12
C GLU A 349 72.74 -26.69 -24.31
N LEU A 350 72.95 -25.39 -24.09
CA LEU A 350 71.98 -24.51 -23.43
C LEU A 350 70.70 -24.33 -24.29
N ILE A 351 70.85 -24.17 -25.61
CA ILE A 351 69.71 -24.09 -26.54
C ILE A 351 68.90 -25.39 -26.51
N ALA A 352 69.56 -26.55 -26.54
CA ALA A 352 68.88 -27.85 -26.47
C ALA A 352 68.11 -28.04 -25.14
N GLN A 353 68.65 -27.56 -24.02
CA GLN A 353 67.97 -27.60 -22.72
C GLN A 353 66.75 -26.67 -22.67
N LEU A 354 66.87 -25.47 -23.23
CA LEU A 354 65.75 -24.51 -23.31
C LEU A 354 64.65 -24.99 -24.26
N GLU A 355 64.99 -25.64 -25.37
CA GLU A 355 64.02 -26.27 -26.28
C GLU A 355 63.28 -27.43 -25.61
N ALA A 356 63.98 -28.25 -24.81
CA ALA A 356 63.35 -29.32 -24.03
C ALA A 356 62.40 -28.77 -22.95
N GLN A 357 62.80 -27.74 -22.21
CA GLN A 357 61.93 -27.07 -21.23
C GLN A 357 60.72 -26.40 -21.89
N ALA A 358 60.91 -25.75 -23.04
CA ALA A 358 59.82 -25.13 -23.79
C ALA A 358 58.81 -26.19 -24.27
N PHE A 359 59.28 -27.37 -24.69
CA PHE A 359 58.42 -28.48 -25.09
C PHE A 359 57.61 -29.04 -23.91
N GLU A 360 58.22 -29.18 -22.72
CA GLU A 360 57.49 -29.60 -21.50
C GLU A 360 56.41 -28.59 -21.10
N LEU A 361 56.73 -27.29 -21.12
CA LEU A 361 55.78 -26.22 -20.79
C LEU A 361 54.61 -26.15 -21.77
N VAL A 362 54.85 -26.39 -23.07
CA VAL A 362 53.77 -26.46 -24.07
C VAL A 362 52.85 -27.65 -23.78
N ASN A 363 53.40 -28.80 -23.42
CA ASN A 363 52.63 -30.00 -23.10
C ASN A 363 51.80 -29.81 -21.80
N GLU A 364 52.36 -29.15 -20.77
CA GLU A 364 51.60 -28.79 -19.57
C GLU A 364 50.47 -27.78 -19.88
N ARG A 365 50.75 -26.76 -20.70
CA ARG A 365 49.74 -25.79 -21.13
C ARG A 365 48.58 -26.47 -21.85
N ASP A 366 48.87 -27.41 -22.74
CA ASP A 366 47.85 -28.12 -23.50
C ASP A 366 47.01 -29.03 -22.58
N LYS A 367 47.61 -29.70 -21.59
CA LYS A 367 46.86 -30.42 -20.53
C LYS A 367 45.96 -29.50 -19.70
N HIS A 368 46.45 -28.32 -19.31
CA HIS A 368 45.65 -27.34 -18.57
C HIS A 368 44.48 -26.80 -19.41
N ARG A 369 44.68 -26.65 -20.72
CA ARG A 369 43.63 -26.25 -21.66
C ARG A 369 42.53 -27.30 -21.75
N ASP A 370 42.89 -28.58 -21.88
CA ASP A 370 41.91 -29.68 -21.93
C ASP A 370 41.12 -29.80 -20.60
N LEU A 371 41.79 -29.61 -19.47
CA LEU A 371 41.14 -29.56 -18.16
C LEU A 371 40.17 -28.39 -18.05
N ALA A 372 40.55 -27.20 -18.55
CA ALA A 372 39.68 -26.02 -18.54
C ALA A 372 38.43 -26.22 -19.41
N ILE A 373 38.55 -26.85 -20.58
CA ILE A 373 37.40 -27.21 -21.44
C ILE A 373 36.48 -28.18 -20.69
N THR A 374 37.04 -29.22 -20.06
CA THR A 374 36.26 -30.20 -19.29
C THR A 374 35.50 -29.54 -18.13
N LEU A 375 36.15 -28.65 -17.38
CA LEU A 375 35.51 -27.90 -16.30
C LEU A 375 34.43 -26.93 -16.79
N GLN A 376 34.63 -26.33 -17.96
CA GLN A 376 33.62 -25.47 -18.60
C GLN A 376 32.36 -26.26 -18.96
N GLU A 377 32.51 -27.47 -19.51
CA GLU A 377 31.40 -28.36 -19.83
C GLU A 377 30.65 -28.82 -18.57
N GLN A 378 31.37 -29.19 -17.52
CA GLN A 378 30.78 -29.55 -16.22
C GLN A 378 30.02 -28.37 -15.60
N LYS A 379 30.58 -27.16 -15.66
CA LYS A 379 29.91 -25.94 -15.21
C LYS A 379 28.61 -25.70 -15.97
N GLN A 380 28.60 -25.86 -17.29
CA GLN A 380 27.40 -25.67 -18.11
C GLN A 380 26.32 -26.71 -17.79
N GLN A 381 26.71 -27.96 -17.55
CA GLN A 381 25.80 -29.02 -17.12
C GLN A 381 25.19 -28.73 -15.75
N LEU A 382 26.01 -28.33 -14.76
CA LEU A 382 25.54 -27.96 -13.43
C LEU A 382 24.62 -26.74 -13.47
N GLN A 383 24.93 -25.72 -14.27
CA GLN A 383 24.06 -24.56 -14.45
C GLN A 383 22.69 -24.98 -14.98
N THR A 384 22.64 -25.89 -15.96
CA THR A 384 21.39 -26.39 -16.53
C THR A 384 20.57 -27.17 -15.48
N GLN A 385 21.22 -28.02 -14.68
CA GLN A 385 20.57 -28.75 -13.59
C GLN A 385 20.02 -27.83 -12.50
N VAL A 386 20.78 -26.80 -12.10
CA VAL A 386 20.33 -25.79 -11.12
C VAL A 386 19.13 -25.02 -11.66
N THR A 387 19.15 -24.57 -12.91
CA THR A 387 18.01 -23.89 -13.53
C THR A 387 16.76 -24.79 -13.56
N GLN A 388 16.92 -26.08 -13.85
CA GLN A 388 15.80 -27.02 -13.86
C GLN A 388 15.23 -27.26 -12.45
N LEU A 389 16.08 -27.34 -11.42
CA LEU A 389 15.65 -27.47 -10.03
C LEU A 389 14.94 -26.21 -9.52
N LEU A 390 15.44 -25.02 -9.87
CA LEU A 390 14.79 -23.76 -9.54
C LEU A 390 13.40 -23.69 -10.18
N PHE A 391 13.28 -24.02 -11.46
CA PHE A 391 11.99 -24.07 -12.16
C PHE A 391 11.01 -25.06 -11.49
N GLN A 392 11.48 -26.24 -11.08
CA GLN A 392 10.65 -27.20 -10.35
C GLN A 392 10.22 -26.68 -8.97
N SER A 393 11.12 -25.98 -8.27
CA SER A 393 10.82 -25.34 -6.99
C SER A 393 9.74 -24.26 -7.15
N ASP A 394 9.84 -23.42 -8.16
CA ASP A 394 8.85 -22.37 -8.45
C ASP A 394 7.48 -22.97 -8.78
N CYS A 395 7.44 -24.04 -9.58
CA CYS A 395 6.21 -24.77 -9.88
C CYS A 395 5.55 -25.37 -8.63
N ASN A 396 6.36 -25.87 -7.68
CA ASN A 396 5.84 -26.43 -6.43
C ASN A 396 5.34 -25.32 -5.49
N LEU A 397 6.05 -24.20 -5.39
CA LEU A 397 5.64 -23.07 -4.59
C LEU A 397 4.32 -22.48 -5.09
N GLN A 398 4.14 -22.36 -6.40
CA GLN A 398 2.88 -21.93 -7.00
C GLN A 398 1.73 -22.88 -6.63
N ARG A 399 1.95 -24.20 -6.71
CA ARG A 399 0.95 -25.19 -6.30
C ARG A 399 0.57 -25.09 -4.83
N GLU A 400 1.53 -24.83 -3.95
CA GLU A 400 1.27 -24.62 -2.52
C GLU A 400 0.45 -23.34 -2.29
N GLN A 401 0.75 -22.26 -3.02
CA GLN A 401 -0.01 -21.01 -2.95
C GLN A 401 -1.44 -21.19 -3.44
N ASP A 402 -1.65 -21.90 -4.55
CA ASP A 402 -2.98 -22.21 -5.09
C ASP A 402 -3.79 -23.06 -4.10
N GLN A 403 -3.15 -24.05 -3.46
CA GLN A 403 -3.78 -24.87 -2.42
C GLN A 403 -4.13 -24.04 -1.18
N ALA A 404 -3.24 -23.16 -0.73
CA ALA A 404 -3.51 -22.28 0.41
C ALA A 404 -4.66 -21.31 0.11
N CYS A 405 -4.76 -20.82 -1.12
CA CYS A 405 -5.90 -20.01 -1.57
C CYS A 405 -7.22 -20.80 -1.50
N ALA A 406 -7.23 -22.01 -2.07
CA ALA A 406 -8.41 -22.88 -2.06
C ALA A 406 -8.86 -23.24 -0.62
N VAL A 407 -7.93 -23.42 0.31
CA VAL A 407 -8.25 -23.65 1.73
C VAL A 407 -8.90 -22.42 2.35
N ARG A 408 -8.36 -21.21 2.14
CA ARG A 408 -8.94 -19.97 2.66
C ARG A 408 -10.35 -19.71 2.11
N GLU A 409 -10.57 -19.95 0.82
CA GLU A 409 -11.90 -19.85 0.21
C GLU A 409 -12.89 -20.83 0.84
N ALA A 410 -12.47 -22.07 1.10
CA ALA A 410 -13.30 -23.07 1.75
C ALA A 410 -13.62 -22.72 3.21
N GLU A 411 -12.66 -22.16 3.95
CA GLU A 411 -12.87 -21.67 5.31
C GLU A 411 -13.84 -20.49 5.34
N HIS A 412 -13.68 -19.52 4.45
CA HIS A 412 -14.59 -18.38 4.33
C HIS A 412 -16.02 -18.82 3.99
N ALA A 413 -16.18 -19.75 3.04
CA ALA A 413 -17.48 -20.31 2.68
C ALA A 413 -18.14 -21.05 3.86
N ARG A 414 -17.35 -21.78 4.67
CA ARG A 414 -17.82 -22.44 5.89
C ARG A 414 -18.32 -21.43 6.92
N ASP A 415 -17.58 -20.34 7.14
CA ASP A 415 -17.90 -19.35 8.15
C ASP A 415 -19.17 -18.56 7.78
N LEU A 416 -19.33 -18.21 6.50
CA LEU A 416 -20.58 -17.65 5.96
C LEU A 416 -21.77 -18.58 6.18
N ALA A 417 -21.60 -19.89 5.92
CA ALA A 417 -22.66 -20.87 6.15
C ALA A 417 -23.04 -20.98 7.64
N GLN A 418 -22.06 -20.98 8.55
CA GLN A 418 -22.29 -20.98 10.00
C GLN A 418 -22.97 -19.69 10.48
N GLN A 419 -22.63 -18.54 9.90
CA GLN A 419 -23.31 -17.28 10.20
C GLN A 419 -24.77 -17.33 9.75
N GLY A 420 -25.04 -17.78 8.51
CA GLY A 420 -26.40 -17.95 8.01
C GLY A 420 -27.24 -18.91 8.87
N GLU A 421 -26.65 -19.99 9.37
CA GLU A 421 -27.32 -20.90 10.30
C GLU A 421 -27.65 -20.22 11.64
N ARG A 422 -26.71 -19.45 12.21
CA ARG A 422 -26.92 -18.69 13.45
C ARG A 422 -28.03 -17.66 13.31
N GLU A 423 -28.03 -16.90 12.21
CA GLU A 423 -29.06 -15.91 11.91
C GLU A 423 -30.44 -16.56 11.72
N THR A 424 -30.49 -17.70 11.02
CA THR A 424 -31.73 -18.47 10.83
C THR A 424 -32.29 -18.98 12.16
N ARG A 425 -31.43 -19.52 13.04
CA ARG A 425 -31.82 -19.95 14.40
C ARG A 425 -32.32 -18.78 15.23
N ALA A 426 -31.59 -17.66 15.26
CA ALA A 426 -31.99 -16.46 16.00
C ALA A 426 -33.33 -15.89 15.48
N TRP A 427 -33.57 -15.95 14.17
CA TRP A 427 -34.86 -15.57 13.59
C TRP A 427 -35.99 -16.52 14.01
N ALA A 428 -35.75 -17.83 14.01
CA ALA A 428 -36.74 -18.82 14.46
C ALA A 428 -37.09 -18.66 15.95
N ASP A 429 -36.11 -18.34 16.79
CA ASP A 429 -36.32 -18.09 18.22
C ASP A 429 -37.15 -16.81 18.45
N ARG A 430 -36.84 -15.72 17.73
CA ARG A 430 -37.64 -14.48 17.76
C ARG A 430 -39.09 -14.74 17.37
N LEU A 431 -39.31 -15.46 16.28
CA LEU A 431 -40.66 -15.84 15.84
C LEU A 431 -41.40 -16.71 16.85
N SER A 432 -40.69 -17.61 17.53
CA SER A 432 -41.28 -18.46 18.57
C SER A 432 -41.71 -17.63 19.77
N GLN A 433 -40.89 -16.67 20.20
CA GLN A 433 -41.21 -15.75 21.29
C GLN A 433 -42.40 -14.85 20.94
N GLU A 434 -42.40 -14.25 19.74
CA GLU A 434 -43.53 -13.43 19.27
C GLU A 434 -44.83 -14.25 19.24
N ASN A 435 -44.78 -15.50 18.80
CA ASN A 435 -45.95 -16.38 18.81
C ASN A 435 -46.43 -16.70 20.24
N ALA A 436 -45.52 -16.89 21.20
CA ALA A 436 -45.87 -17.11 22.60
C ALA A 436 -46.55 -15.87 23.21
N ASP A 437 -46.00 -14.68 22.98
CA ASP A 437 -46.56 -13.41 23.45
C ASP A 437 -47.95 -13.15 22.86
N LEU A 438 -48.11 -13.40 21.56
CA LEU A 438 -49.39 -13.28 20.88
C LEU A 438 -50.44 -14.23 21.45
N ARG A 439 -50.07 -15.49 21.74
CA ARG A 439 -50.98 -16.46 22.38
C ARG A 439 -51.41 -15.98 23.77
N SER A 440 -50.48 -15.44 24.55
CA SER A 440 -50.79 -14.88 25.87
C SER A 440 -51.80 -13.74 25.79
N GLN A 441 -51.55 -12.75 24.93
CA GLN A 441 -52.46 -11.60 24.73
C GLN A 441 -53.86 -12.04 24.27
N VAL A 442 -53.95 -13.05 23.41
CA VAL A 442 -55.23 -13.61 22.96
C VAL A 442 -55.98 -14.27 24.12
N ASN A 443 -55.28 -15.03 24.97
CA ASN A 443 -55.89 -15.66 26.13
C ASN A 443 -56.38 -14.64 27.16
N GLU A 444 -55.62 -13.58 27.41
CA GLU A 444 -56.05 -12.46 28.27
C GLU A 444 -57.31 -11.77 27.73
N LEU A 445 -57.37 -11.52 26.42
CA LEU A 445 -58.54 -10.92 25.78
C LEU A 445 -59.77 -11.83 25.86
N LEU A 446 -59.58 -13.14 25.66
CA LEU A 446 -60.64 -14.14 25.81
C LEU A 446 -61.17 -14.17 27.24
N PHE A 447 -60.27 -14.21 28.23
CA PHE A 447 -60.62 -14.19 29.65
C PHE A 447 -61.37 -12.91 30.04
N ALA A 448 -60.86 -11.74 29.61
CA ALA A 448 -61.53 -10.46 29.84
C ALA A 448 -62.93 -10.43 29.22
N CYS A 449 -63.11 -10.96 28.01
CA CYS A 449 -64.42 -11.06 27.39
C CYS A 449 -65.38 -11.97 28.17
N ASP A 450 -64.89 -13.11 28.67
CA ASP A 450 -65.72 -14.07 29.40
C ASP A 450 -66.17 -13.50 30.77
N CYS A 451 -65.26 -12.88 31.52
CA CYS A 451 -65.59 -12.16 32.76
C CYS A 451 -66.60 -11.03 32.52
N TYR A 452 -66.48 -10.29 31.42
CA TYR A 452 -67.37 -9.18 31.09
C TYR A 452 -68.76 -9.66 30.66
N LEU A 453 -68.85 -10.80 29.97
CA LEU A 453 -70.12 -11.42 29.56
C LEU A 453 -70.87 -12.10 30.72
N GLN A 454 -70.16 -12.55 31.75
CA GLN A 454 -70.74 -13.14 32.96
C GLN A 454 -71.33 -12.08 33.92
N GLN A 455 -70.88 -10.83 33.87
CA GLN A 455 -71.35 -9.74 34.74
C GLN A 455 -72.65 -9.04 34.27
N ILE A 456 -73.23 -9.41 33.13
CA ILE A 456 -74.38 -8.71 32.53
C ILE A 456 -75.57 -9.66 32.40
N ASN A 457 -76.55 -9.54 33.31
CA ASN A 457 -77.83 -10.27 33.26
C ASN A 457 -78.96 -9.52 32.52
N ASP A 458 -78.63 -8.50 31.73
CA ASP A 458 -79.60 -7.69 30.96
C ASP A 458 -79.18 -7.54 29.47
N PRO A 459 -79.96 -8.09 28.52
CA PRO A 459 -79.69 -8.03 27.07
C PRO A 459 -79.60 -6.60 26.51
N ALA A 460 -80.38 -5.64 27.02
CA ALA A 460 -80.40 -4.27 26.50
C ALA A 460 -79.09 -3.52 26.83
N ARG A 461 -78.54 -3.78 28.02
CA ARG A 461 -77.27 -3.21 28.48
C ARG A 461 -76.07 -3.81 27.74
N CYS A 462 -76.13 -5.09 27.37
CA CYS A 462 -75.13 -5.73 26.48
C CYS A 462 -74.97 -4.99 25.14
N VAL A 463 -76.09 -4.59 24.50
CA VAL A 463 -76.07 -3.90 23.20
C VAL A 463 -75.46 -2.49 23.29
N GLN A 464 -75.75 -1.75 24.38
CA GLN A 464 -75.11 -0.45 24.63
C GLN A 464 -73.61 -0.58 24.91
N ILE A 465 -73.19 -1.62 25.63
CA ILE A 465 -71.79 -1.89 25.99
C ILE A 465 -70.96 -2.30 24.76
N ILE A 466 -71.50 -3.10 23.84
CA ILE A 466 -70.84 -3.42 22.55
C ILE A 466 -70.54 -2.14 21.75
N ARG A 467 -71.30 -1.05 21.99
CA ARG A 467 -71.08 0.27 21.38
C ARG A 467 -70.09 1.16 22.15
N GLN A 468 -69.66 0.78 23.36
CA GLN A 468 -68.68 1.55 24.15
C GLN A 468 -67.25 1.42 23.60
N ARG A 469 -66.47 2.50 23.73
CA ARG A 469 -65.12 2.66 23.16
C ARG A 469 -64.14 1.55 23.58
N ARG A 470 -64.21 1.05 24.81
CA ARG A 470 -63.29 0.00 25.33
C ARG A 470 -63.44 -1.35 24.60
N PHE A 471 -64.67 -1.77 24.31
CA PHE A 471 -64.92 -3.03 23.60
C PHE A 471 -64.52 -2.94 22.12
N ARG A 472 -64.79 -1.78 21.48
CA ARG A 472 -64.30 -1.49 20.12
C ARG A 472 -62.78 -1.45 20.06
N TRP A 473 -62.13 -0.84 21.05
CA TRP A 473 -60.66 -0.80 21.15
C TRP A 473 -60.07 -2.22 21.26
N ALA A 474 -60.64 -3.10 22.09
CA ALA A 474 -60.19 -4.49 22.20
C ALA A 474 -60.38 -5.27 20.87
N LEU A 475 -61.51 -5.06 20.19
CA LEU A 475 -61.80 -5.66 18.87
C LEU A 475 -60.87 -5.14 17.76
N ASP A 476 -60.57 -3.85 17.75
CA ASP A 476 -59.69 -3.23 16.76
C ASP A 476 -58.22 -3.55 17.03
N ARG A 477 -57.81 -3.67 18.30
CA ARG A 477 -56.49 -4.20 18.71
C ARG A 477 -56.34 -5.65 18.27
N SER A 478 -57.35 -6.50 18.49
CA SER A 478 -57.37 -7.90 18.05
C SER A 478 -57.30 -8.02 16.51
N LYS A 479 -58.02 -7.17 15.77
CA LYS A 479 -57.94 -7.11 14.30
C LYS A 479 -56.58 -6.61 13.81
N SER A 480 -55.98 -5.65 14.50
CA SER A 480 -54.64 -5.14 14.20
C SER A 480 -53.60 -6.25 14.37
N ILE A 481 -53.68 -7.01 15.46
CA ILE A 481 -52.82 -8.17 15.73
C ILE A 481 -53.03 -9.27 14.69
N ALA A 482 -54.28 -9.63 14.36
CA ALA A 482 -54.59 -10.65 13.35
C ALA A 482 -54.19 -10.28 11.91
N ARG A 483 -53.88 -9.00 11.65
CA ARG A 483 -53.36 -8.52 10.35
C ARG A 483 -51.83 -8.65 10.24
N ARG A 484 -51.13 -8.78 11.37
CA ARG A 484 -49.65 -8.82 11.39
C ARG A 484 -49.09 -10.17 10.95
N THR A 485 -49.81 -11.28 11.18
CA THR A 485 -49.35 -12.61 10.73
C THR A 485 -50.50 -13.51 10.23
N PRO A 486 -50.29 -14.33 9.17
CA PRO A 486 -51.30 -15.26 8.65
C PRO A 486 -51.76 -16.31 9.67
N ILE A 487 -50.87 -16.72 10.58
CA ILE A 487 -51.13 -17.72 11.62
C ILE A 487 -52.15 -17.20 12.63
N ALA A 488 -51.98 -15.96 13.13
CA ALA A 488 -52.93 -15.32 14.05
C ALA A 488 -54.33 -15.19 13.42
N ARG A 489 -54.38 -14.94 12.11
CA ARG A 489 -55.63 -14.85 11.33
C ARG A 489 -56.39 -16.18 11.30
N THR A 490 -55.69 -17.31 11.28
CA THR A 490 -56.28 -18.66 11.25
C THR A 490 -56.76 -19.09 12.64
N VAL A 491 -56.00 -18.80 13.69
CA VAL A 491 -56.33 -19.14 15.08
C VAL A 491 -57.47 -18.28 15.65
N LEU A 492 -57.54 -17.00 15.28
CA LEU A 492 -58.57 -16.07 15.80
C LEU A 492 -59.90 -16.13 15.04
N ARG A 493 -59.93 -16.76 13.85
CA ARG A 493 -61.14 -16.85 13.01
C ARG A 493 -62.28 -17.65 13.66
N PRO A 494 -62.04 -18.81 14.32
CA PRO A 494 -63.07 -19.57 15.01
C PRO A 494 -63.60 -18.83 16.25
N VAL A 495 -62.71 -18.18 17.01
CA VAL A 495 -63.07 -17.34 18.17
C VAL A 495 -63.97 -16.19 17.74
N TYR A 496 -63.59 -15.45 16.70
CA TYR A 496 -64.38 -14.34 16.17
C TYR A 496 -65.75 -14.81 15.65
N ARG A 497 -65.81 -15.95 14.96
CA ARG A 497 -67.08 -16.54 14.50
C ARG A 497 -67.97 -16.97 15.67
N SER A 498 -67.40 -17.56 16.71
CA SER A 498 -68.13 -18.01 17.90
C SER A 498 -68.66 -16.83 18.71
N ALA A 499 -67.83 -15.82 18.97
CA ALA A 499 -68.24 -14.58 19.63
C ALA A 499 -69.32 -13.85 18.82
N LYS A 500 -69.15 -13.73 17.49
CA LYS A 500 -70.17 -13.12 16.61
C LYS A 500 -71.49 -13.91 16.64
N LYS A 501 -71.44 -15.24 16.67
CA LYS A 501 -72.64 -16.10 16.73
C LYS A 501 -73.33 -16.04 18.10
N ALA A 502 -72.57 -15.92 19.19
CA ALA A 502 -73.10 -15.74 20.55
C ALA A 502 -73.77 -14.37 20.70
N ILE A 503 -73.14 -13.30 20.19
CA ILE A 503 -73.74 -11.95 20.15
C ILE A 503 -75.03 -11.96 19.33
N LYS A 504 -75.02 -12.60 18.15
CA LYS A 504 -76.21 -12.66 17.26
C LYS A 504 -77.34 -13.56 17.78
N ARG A 505 -77.10 -14.36 18.82
CA ARG A 505 -78.12 -15.18 19.49
C ARG A 505 -78.72 -14.50 20.73
N ARG A 506 -78.03 -13.48 21.27
CA ARG A 506 -78.42 -12.73 22.47
C ARG A 506 -78.98 -11.34 22.15
N ILE A 507 -78.73 -10.82 20.95
CA ILE A 507 -79.55 -9.82 20.25
C ILE A 507 -80.70 -10.58 19.59
#